data_AF-A0A7W9LGN3-F1
#
_entry.id   AF-A0A7W9LGN3-F1
#
_cell.length_a   1.000
_cell.length_b   1.000
_cell.length_c   1.000
_cell.angle_alpha   90.00
_cell.angle_beta   90.00
_cell.angle_gamma   90.00
#
_symmetry.space_group_name_H-M   'P 1'
#
loop_
_entity.id
_entity.type
_entity.pdbx_description
1 polymer ?
#
loop_
_entity_poly.entity_id
_entity_poly.type
_entity_poly.pdbx_seq_one_letter_code
_entity_poly.pdbx_strand_id
1 'polypeptide(L)'
;MKDLTLSAAAFPNATELKKDAELGRLTVAADSPKDASGAYRELYAFGARSISVRSATGALVWDSGDELEQLIARELPEEFNSDNEENDSFDSRSDNKGPEPEGVAVGQVRGRTYAFVGLERVGGVVAYDVTEPRRPALVDYLSTRDFAGSVEDGTAGDVGPEGVFFVSAGDSPTRRPLLIVGNEVSGTTAIYEIR
;
A
#
# COMPACT_ATOMS: atom_id res chain seq x y z
N MET A 1 -2.78 13.59 14.74
CA MET A 1 -2.89 13.36 16.21
C MET A 1 -2.26 14.45 17.09
N LYS A 2 -1.72 15.52 16.52
CA LYS A 2 -1.07 16.67 17.19
C LYS A 2 -1.78 17.20 18.43
N ASP A 3 -3.10 17.32 18.36
CA ASP A 3 -3.93 17.93 19.41
C ASP A 3 -4.39 16.93 20.49
N LEU A 4 -4.09 15.64 20.34
CA LEU A 4 -4.52 14.63 21.30
C LEU A 4 -3.76 14.74 22.62
N THR A 5 -4.44 14.59 23.75
CA THR A 5 -3.75 14.44 25.03
C THR A 5 -3.20 13.03 25.12
N LEU A 6 -1.87 12.87 25.09
CA LEU A 6 -1.19 11.57 25.14
C LEU A 6 -0.79 11.23 26.57
N SER A 7 -0.96 9.98 26.97
CA SER A 7 -0.54 9.48 28.27
C SER A 7 0.98 9.49 28.37
N ALA A 8 1.55 10.21 29.35
CA ALA A 8 3.00 10.30 29.52
C ALA A 8 3.66 8.94 29.85
N ALA A 9 2.89 7.99 30.39
CA ALA A 9 3.36 6.63 30.66
C ALA A 9 3.55 5.80 29.38
N ALA A 10 2.66 5.97 28.40
CA ALA A 10 2.73 5.27 27.10
C ALA A 10 3.61 6.02 26.08
N PHE A 11 3.58 7.36 26.13
CA PHE A 11 4.26 8.25 25.19
C PHE A 11 5.14 9.25 25.95
N PRO A 12 6.26 8.82 26.57
CA PRO A 12 7.13 9.69 27.35
C PRO A 12 7.77 10.83 26.53
N ASN A 13 7.81 10.67 25.20
CA ASN A 13 8.31 11.64 24.22
C ASN A 13 7.18 12.31 23.42
N ALA A 14 5.99 12.49 24.01
CA ALA A 14 4.81 13.04 23.32
C ALA A 14 5.06 14.36 22.57
N THR A 15 5.90 15.26 23.09
CA THR A 15 6.25 16.52 22.41
C THR A 15 6.93 16.28 21.05
N GLU A 16 7.77 15.25 20.95
CA GLU A 16 8.45 14.89 19.71
C GLU A 16 7.47 14.25 18.73
N LEU A 17 6.73 13.24 19.19
CA LEU A 17 5.75 12.52 18.37
C LEU A 17 4.67 13.44 17.79
N LYS A 18 4.39 14.57 18.44
CA LYS A 18 3.42 15.58 18.00
C LYS A 18 3.89 16.51 16.89
N LYS A 19 5.16 16.49 16.50
CA LYS A 19 5.63 17.26 15.36
C LYS A 19 5.05 16.70 14.07
N ASP A 20 4.74 17.58 13.12
CA ASP A 20 4.13 17.18 11.84
C ASP A 20 5.05 16.29 10.99
N ALA A 21 6.37 16.45 11.17
CA ALA A 21 7.39 15.60 10.57
C ALA A 21 7.48 14.19 11.18
N GLU A 22 6.87 13.99 12.36
CA GLU A 22 6.79 12.70 13.06
C GLU A 22 5.37 12.14 12.91
N LEU A 23 4.64 11.92 14.02
CA LEU A 23 3.26 11.43 13.99
C LEU A 23 2.21 12.55 14.06
N GLY A 24 2.62 13.83 14.09
CA GLY A 24 1.73 14.98 14.29
C GLY A 24 0.50 14.95 13.41
N ARG A 25 0.69 14.66 12.12
CA ARG A 25 -0.39 14.59 11.13
C ARG A 25 -1.26 13.34 11.26
N LEU A 26 -0.71 12.21 11.74
CA LEU A 26 -1.36 10.89 11.74
C LEU A 26 -2.83 10.92 12.22
N THR A 27 -3.73 10.46 11.37
CA THR A 27 -5.15 10.27 11.67
C THR A 27 -5.33 8.99 12.47
N VAL A 28 -6.02 9.10 13.61
CA VAL A 28 -6.25 7.97 14.53
C VAL A 28 -7.71 7.90 14.95
N ALA A 29 -8.15 6.71 15.33
CA ALA A 29 -9.50 6.45 15.79
C ALA A 29 -9.81 7.27 17.06
N ALA A 30 -10.92 7.99 17.07
CA ALA A 30 -11.32 8.84 18.20
C ALA A 30 -11.59 8.01 19.48
N ASP A 31 -11.95 6.75 19.33
CA ASP A 31 -12.15 5.76 20.38
C ASP A 31 -10.88 4.95 20.73
N SER A 32 -9.71 5.33 20.18
CA SER A 32 -8.43 4.74 20.58
C SER A 32 -8.30 4.74 22.11
N PRO A 33 -7.75 3.66 22.71
CA PRO A 33 -7.75 3.46 24.15
C PRO A 33 -7.18 4.64 24.95
N LYS A 34 -7.88 5.00 26.03
CA LYS A 34 -7.49 6.05 26.96
C LYS A 34 -7.21 5.48 28.35
N ASP A 35 -6.39 6.16 29.13
CA ASP A 35 -6.20 5.87 30.55
C ASP A 35 -7.31 6.51 31.41
N ALA A 36 -7.25 6.32 32.73
CA ALA A 36 -8.26 6.83 33.67
C ALA A 36 -8.36 8.37 33.71
N SER A 37 -7.36 9.09 33.18
CA SER A 37 -7.38 10.56 33.06
C SER A 37 -8.01 11.04 31.74
N GLY A 38 -8.33 10.12 30.83
CA GLY A 38 -8.83 10.44 29.49
C GLY A 38 -7.72 10.69 28.46
N ALA A 39 -6.45 10.49 28.82
CA ALA A 39 -5.33 10.62 27.88
C ALA A 39 -5.18 9.34 27.04
N TYR A 40 -4.89 9.47 25.76
CA TYR A 40 -4.67 8.34 24.86
C TYR A 40 -3.43 7.55 25.28
N ARG A 41 -3.59 6.25 25.50
CA ARG A 41 -2.50 5.32 25.84
C ARG A 41 -2.09 4.41 24.68
N GLU A 42 -2.95 4.31 23.68
CA GLU A 42 -2.71 3.62 22.41
C GLU A 42 -3.25 4.51 21.27
N LEU A 43 -2.68 4.36 20.08
CA LEU A 43 -3.09 5.09 18.88
C LEU A 43 -3.42 4.06 17.81
N TYR A 44 -4.69 3.96 17.42
CA TYR A 44 -5.13 3.07 16.35
C TYR A 44 -5.30 3.88 15.08
N ALA A 45 -4.47 3.61 14.07
CA ALA A 45 -4.63 4.15 12.73
C ALA A 45 -5.54 3.23 11.89
N PHE A 46 -6.21 3.78 10.89
CA PHE A 46 -7.08 3.03 10.00
C PHE A 46 -6.33 2.59 8.75
N GLY A 47 -6.74 1.45 8.18
CA GLY A 47 -6.22 0.89 6.94
C GLY A 47 -4.87 0.18 7.09
N ALA A 48 -4.51 -0.58 6.05
CA ALA A 48 -3.24 -1.28 5.98
C ALA A 48 -2.22 -0.43 5.23
N ARG A 49 -0.95 -0.55 5.64
CA ARG A 49 0.22 0.07 4.97
C ARG A 49 1.20 -0.96 4.45
N SER A 50 0.97 -2.22 4.82
CA SER A 50 1.83 -3.36 4.56
C SER A 50 1.01 -4.51 4.00
N ILE A 51 1.72 -5.52 3.51
CA ILE A 51 1.15 -6.83 3.21
C ILE A 51 1.65 -7.85 4.21
N SER A 52 0.77 -8.76 4.62
CA SER A 52 1.11 -9.83 5.55
C SER A 52 0.87 -11.20 4.95
N VAL A 53 1.76 -12.14 5.25
CA VAL A 53 1.50 -13.57 5.08
C VAL A 53 0.97 -14.12 6.40
N ARG A 54 -0.19 -14.78 6.34
CA ARG A 54 -0.78 -15.48 7.49
C ARG A 54 -0.83 -16.98 7.23
N SER A 55 -0.65 -17.74 8.30
CA SER A 55 -0.87 -19.20 8.28
C SER A 55 -2.37 -19.53 8.19
N ALA A 56 -2.68 -20.80 7.93
CA ALA A 56 -4.06 -21.28 7.88
C ALA A 56 -4.82 -21.11 9.22
N THR A 57 -4.13 -20.93 10.34
CA THR A 57 -4.75 -20.64 11.65
C THR A 57 -4.88 -19.14 11.92
N GLY A 58 -4.50 -18.28 10.96
CA GLY A 58 -4.53 -16.83 11.08
C GLY A 58 -3.29 -16.21 11.74
N ALA A 59 -2.37 -17.02 12.26
CA ALA A 59 -1.13 -16.52 12.85
C ALA A 59 -0.28 -15.77 11.81
N LEU A 60 0.26 -14.62 12.19
CA LEU A 60 1.17 -13.82 11.37
C LEU A 60 2.48 -14.60 11.12
N VAL A 61 2.86 -14.75 9.85
CA VAL A 61 4.06 -15.46 9.42
C VAL A 61 5.14 -14.47 8.99
N TRP A 62 4.74 -13.44 8.26
CA TRP A 62 5.61 -12.36 7.79
C TRP A 62 4.77 -11.11 7.54
N ASP A 63 5.37 -9.94 7.68
CA ASP A 63 4.80 -8.63 7.36
C ASP A 63 5.85 -7.79 6.65
N SER A 64 5.46 -7.04 5.62
CA SER A 64 6.37 -6.18 4.88
C SER A 64 6.83 -4.96 5.66
N GLY A 65 6.18 -4.62 6.79
CA GLY A 65 6.48 -3.38 7.51
C GLY A 65 6.37 -2.17 6.60
N ASP A 66 7.42 -1.36 6.55
CA ASP A 66 7.52 -0.15 5.72
C ASP A 66 8.15 -0.39 4.33
N GLU A 67 8.35 -1.65 3.89
CA GLU A 67 9.00 -1.95 2.61
C GLU A 67 8.33 -1.29 1.40
N LEU A 68 7.00 -1.11 1.43
CA LEU A 68 6.27 -0.43 0.37
C LEU A 68 6.58 1.07 0.33
N GLU A 69 6.59 1.76 1.46
CA GLU A 69 7.04 3.15 1.55
C GLU A 69 8.50 3.30 1.10
N GLN A 70 9.40 2.40 1.52
CA GLN A 70 10.81 2.43 1.09
C GLN A 70 10.98 2.17 -0.41
N LEU A 71 10.12 1.32 -0.99
CA LEU A 71 10.03 1.13 -2.44
C LEU A 71 9.63 2.43 -3.13
N ILE A 72 8.52 3.04 -2.72
CA ILE A 72 7.99 4.25 -3.36
C ILE A 72 8.96 5.42 -3.21
N ALA A 73 9.56 5.63 -2.03
CA ALA A 73 10.54 6.69 -1.82
C ALA A 73 11.78 6.54 -2.73
N ARG A 74 12.10 5.32 -3.16
CA ARG A 74 13.22 5.05 -4.08
C ARG A 74 12.82 5.19 -5.54
N GLU A 75 11.69 4.61 -5.95
CA GLU A 75 11.28 4.57 -7.37
C GLU A 75 10.57 5.84 -7.81
N LEU A 76 9.82 6.49 -6.91
CA LEU A 76 9.00 7.67 -7.14
C LEU A 76 9.19 8.69 -6.00
N PRO A 77 10.41 9.23 -5.82
CA PRO A 77 10.71 10.12 -4.69
C PRO A 77 9.87 11.40 -4.66
N GLU A 78 9.48 11.91 -5.84
CA GLU A 78 8.64 13.11 -5.98
C GLU A 78 7.15 12.83 -5.76
N GLU A 79 6.76 11.56 -5.69
CA GLU A 79 5.36 11.10 -5.53
C GLU A 79 5.18 10.25 -4.27
N PHE A 80 6.08 10.42 -3.31
CA PHE A 80 6.06 9.64 -2.08
C PHE A 80 4.73 9.81 -1.36
N ASN A 81 4.01 8.70 -1.12
CA ASN A 81 2.70 8.71 -0.48
C ASN A 81 1.73 9.75 -1.08
N SER A 82 1.76 9.90 -2.41
CA SER A 82 0.76 10.66 -3.17
C SER A 82 -0.61 9.98 -3.14
N ASP A 83 -1.67 10.78 -3.26
CA ASP A 83 -3.05 10.31 -3.40
C ASP A 83 -3.36 9.93 -4.86
N ASN A 84 -4.57 9.41 -5.11
CA ASN A 84 -5.08 9.07 -6.42
C ASN A 84 -6.16 10.01 -6.95
N GLU A 85 -6.66 10.96 -6.15
CA GLU A 85 -7.64 11.96 -6.63
C GLU A 85 -7.01 13.00 -7.57
N GLU A 86 -5.72 13.30 -7.38
CA GLU A 86 -4.95 14.25 -8.19
C GLU A 86 -3.45 13.87 -8.25
N ASN A 87 -2.78 14.35 -9.28
CA ASN A 87 -1.31 14.43 -9.31
C ASN A 87 -0.86 15.68 -8.53
N ASP A 88 0.43 15.82 -8.20
CA ASP A 88 0.99 16.87 -7.32
C ASP A 88 0.58 16.76 -5.83
N SER A 89 0.30 15.54 -5.36
CA SER A 89 -0.17 15.26 -4.00
C SER A 89 0.90 14.69 -3.07
N PHE A 90 2.18 15.05 -3.29
CA PHE A 90 3.33 14.56 -2.54
C PHE A 90 3.09 14.55 -1.02
N ASP A 91 3.29 13.37 -0.43
CA ASP A 91 3.25 13.10 1.01
C ASP A 91 1.92 13.46 1.70
N SER A 92 0.84 13.54 0.92
CA SER A 92 -0.53 13.79 1.40
C SER A 92 -1.14 12.59 2.13
N ARG A 93 -0.58 11.38 1.97
CA ARG A 93 -1.11 10.13 2.54
C ARG A 93 -0.32 9.56 3.71
N SER A 94 0.83 10.14 4.07
CA SER A 94 1.65 9.63 5.19
C SER A 94 0.93 9.70 6.53
N ASP A 95 0.09 10.71 6.71
CA ASP A 95 -0.80 10.87 7.86
C ASP A 95 -2.01 9.93 7.84
N ASN A 96 -2.22 9.23 6.74
CA ASN A 96 -3.29 8.29 6.50
C ASN A 96 -2.71 6.88 6.28
N LYS A 97 -3.00 6.26 5.13
CA LYS A 97 -2.69 4.85 4.85
C LYS A 97 -1.48 4.65 3.95
N GLY A 98 -0.67 5.70 3.73
CA GLY A 98 0.55 5.61 2.93
C GLY A 98 0.26 5.11 1.51
N PRO A 99 0.99 4.07 1.01
CA PRO A 99 0.78 3.50 -0.31
C PRO A 99 -0.56 2.75 -0.48
N GLU A 100 -1.18 2.32 0.62
CA GLU A 100 -2.47 1.60 0.69
C GLU A 100 -2.56 0.38 -0.25
N PRO A 101 -1.95 -0.75 0.13
CA PRO A 101 -2.14 -2.01 -0.57
C PRO A 101 -3.59 -2.52 -0.39
N GLU A 102 -4.26 -2.83 -1.50
CA GLU A 102 -5.67 -3.23 -1.54
C GLU A 102 -5.83 -4.61 -2.19
N GLY A 103 -5.81 -4.66 -3.52
CA GLY A 103 -5.98 -5.89 -4.29
C GLY A 103 -4.77 -6.81 -4.23
N VAL A 104 -4.99 -8.11 -4.01
CA VAL A 104 -3.94 -9.13 -4.09
C VAL A 104 -4.37 -10.32 -4.94
N ALA A 105 -3.51 -10.72 -5.88
CA ALA A 105 -3.60 -11.99 -6.60
C ALA A 105 -2.35 -12.83 -6.33
N VAL A 106 -2.53 -14.15 -6.22
CA VAL A 106 -1.42 -15.09 -6.07
C VAL A 106 -1.39 -16.02 -7.28
N GLY A 107 -0.22 -16.16 -7.89
CA GLY A 107 -0.02 -16.93 -9.11
C GLY A 107 1.32 -17.65 -9.15
N GLN A 108 1.41 -18.74 -9.92
CA GLN A 108 2.68 -19.41 -10.16
C GLN A 108 3.26 -19.02 -11.52
N VAL A 109 4.52 -18.59 -11.52
CA VAL A 109 5.29 -18.26 -12.72
C VAL A 109 6.60 -19.01 -12.66
N ARG A 110 6.83 -19.89 -13.66
CA ARG A 110 8.07 -20.70 -13.78
C ARG A 110 8.45 -21.47 -12.49
N GLY A 111 7.46 -22.01 -11.80
CA GLY A 111 7.66 -22.82 -10.58
C GLY A 111 7.92 -22.01 -9.31
N ARG A 112 7.79 -20.68 -9.36
CA ARG A 112 7.81 -19.79 -8.19
C ARG A 112 6.42 -19.22 -7.97
N THR A 113 6.05 -19.00 -6.71
CA THR A 113 4.76 -18.40 -6.35
C THR A 113 4.98 -16.90 -6.12
N TYR A 114 4.17 -16.08 -6.77
CA TYR A 114 4.20 -14.63 -6.65
C TYR A 114 2.88 -14.11 -6.09
N ALA A 115 2.96 -13.09 -5.25
CA ALA A 115 1.84 -12.23 -4.89
C ALA A 115 1.97 -10.91 -5.67
N PHE A 116 0.92 -10.52 -6.37
CA PHE A 116 0.78 -9.26 -7.09
C PHE A 116 -0.17 -8.38 -6.30
N VAL A 117 0.30 -7.21 -5.89
CA VAL A 117 -0.40 -6.32 -4.96
C VAL A 117 -0.61 -4.97 -5.61
N GLY A 118 -1.86 -4.54 -5.76
CA GLY A 118 -2.21 -3.19 -6.21
C GLY A 118 -2.00 -2.18 -5.10
N LEU A 119 -1.34 -1.06 -5.42
CA LEU A 119 -1.23 0.10 -4.55
C LEU A 119 -2.26 1.13 -5.02
N GLU A 120 -3.35 1.29 -4.30
CA GLU A 120 -4.51 2.05 -4.76
C GLU A 120 -4.18 3.55 -4.91
N ARG A 121 -3.38 4.10 -3.98
CA ARG A 121 -3.13 5.55 -3.90
C ARG A 121 -2.05 5.98 -4.89
N VAL A 122 -0.78 5.80 -4.54
CA VAL A 122 0.34 6.19 -5.41
C VAL A 122 0.26 5.50 -6.78
N GLY A 123 -0.39 4.34 -6.86
CA GLY A 123 -0.65 3.61 -8.10
C GLY A 123 0.35 2.48 -8.32
N GLY A 124 0.05 1.65 -9.32
CA GLY A 124 0.88 0.55 -9.74
C GLY A 124 0.67 -0.76 -8.98
N VAL A 125 1.45 -1.77 -9.38
CA VAL A 125 1.42 -3.12 -8.84
C VAL A 125 2.82 -3.52 -8.40
N VAL A 126 2.91 -4.06 -7.19
CA VAL A 126 4.14 -4.66 -6.64
C VAL A 126 4.07 -6.17 -6.77
N ALA A 127 5.16 -6.79 -7.22
CA ALA A 127 5.32 -8.23 -7.23
C ALA A 127 6.25 -8.68 -6.09
N TYR A 128 5.76 -9.58 -5.25
CA TYR A 128 6.56 -10.29 -4.26
C TYR A 128 6.69 -11.75 -4.66
N ASP A 129 7.90 -12.29 -4.60
CA ASP A 129 8.11 -13.73 -4.60
C ASP A 129 7.81 -14.27 -3.20
N VAL A 130 6.76 -15.07 -3.09
CA VAL A 130 6.27 -15.68 -1.86
C VAL A 130 6.46 -17.19 -1.85
N THR A 131 7.38 -17.71 -2.68
CA THR A 131 7.71 -19.14 -2.74
C THR A 131 8.16 -19.67 -1.37
N GLU A 132 8.87 -18.86 -0.59
CA GLU A 132 9.12 -19.08 0.83
C GLU A 132 8.25 -18.11 1.65
N PRO A 133 7.12 -18.56 2.21
CA PRO A 133 6.14 -17.69 2.88
C PRO A 133 6.68 -16.95 4.12
N ARG A 134 7.79 -17.42 4.70
CA ARG A 134 8.46 -16.77 5.84
C ARG A 134 9.48 -15.71 5.43
N ARG A 135 9.87 -15.70 4.16
CA ARG A 135 10.84 -14.76 3.60
C ARG A 135 10.41 -14.32 2.18
N PRO A 136 9.24 -13.69 2.03
CA PRO A 136 8.93 -12.99 0.79
C PRO A 136 10.05 -12.05 0.37
N ALA A 137 10.22 -11.89 -0.93
CA ALA A 137 11.16 -10.94 -1.50
C ALA A 137 10.43 -10.02 -2.47
N LEU A 138 10.63 -8.71 -2.34
CA LEU A 138 10.19 -7.73 -3.33
C LEU A 138 10.96 -7.98 -4.64
N VAL A 139 10.23 -8.16 -5.74
CA VAL A 139 10.80 -8.54 -7.04
C VAL A 139 10.74 -7.37 -8.02
N ASP A 140 9.59 -6.73 -8.12
CA ASP A 140 9.36 -5.69 -9.13
C ASP A 140 8.22 -4.76 -8.71
N TYR A 141 8.20 -3.57 -9.33
CA TYR A 141 7.15 -2.57 -9.21
C TYR A 141 6.87 -1.97 -10.58
N LEU A 142 5.60 -1.99 -10.99
CA LEU A 142 5.16 -1.42 -12.26
C LEU A 142 4.05 -0.42 -12.01
N SER A 143 4.22 0.81 -12.48
CA SER A 143 3.15 1.80 -12.57
C SER A 143 3.06 2.33 -13.99
N THR A 144 1.84 2.38 -14.51
CA THR A 144 1.48 3.02 -15.78
C THR A 144 0.76 4.35 -15.57
N ARG A 145 0.75 4.87 -14.33
CA ARG A 145 0.32 6.23 -14.00
C ARG A 145 1.31 7.24 -14.59
N ASP A 146 0.77 8.24 -15.26
CA ASP A 146 1.50 9.41 -15.74
C ASP A 146 1.28 10.57 -14.76
N PHE A 147 2.31 10.87 -13.96
CA PHE A 147 2.27 11.96 -12.99
C PHE A 147 2.33 13.36 -13.62
N ALA A 148 2.70 13.47 -14.91
CA ALA A 148 2.60 14.74 -15.64
C ALA A 148 1.20 14.98 -16.24
N GLY A 149 0.32 13.96 -16.21
CA GLY A 149 -1.06 14.06 -16.65
C GLY A 149 -2.00 14.65 -15.58
N SER A 150 -3.28 14.67 -15.88
CA SER A 150 -4.36 15.06 -14.98
C SER A 150 -5.30 13.88 -14.75
N VAL A 151 -5.56 13.56 -13.48
CA VAL A 151 -6.51 12.51 -13.08
C VAL A 151 -7.92 12.93 -13.50
N GLU A 152 -8.31 14.17 -13.20
CA GLU A 152 -9.62 14.73 -13.54
C GLU A 152 -9.89 14.72 -15.05
N ASP A 153 -8.88 15.06 -15.86
CA ASP A 153 -9.01 15.08 -17.32
C ASP A 153 -8.82 13.70 -17.97
N GLY A 154 -8.54 12.65 -17.18
CA GLY A 154 -8.33 11.29 -17.68
C GLY A 154 -7.05 11.11 -18.50
N THR A 155 -6.03 11.93 -18.26
CA THR A 155 -4.74 11.89 -18.97
C THR A 155 -3.61 11.30 -18.13
N ALA A 156 -3.87 10.95 -16.87
CA ALA A 156 -2.89 10.36 -15.94
C ALA A 156 -2.64 8.85 -16.12
N GLY A 157 -3.12 8.23 -17.20
CA GLY A 157 -2.94 6.79 -17.42
C GLY A 157 -3.80 5.93 -16.49
N ASP A 158 -3.22 4.86 -15.94
CA ASP A 158 -3.91 3.93 -15.03
C ASP A 158 -3.79 4.40 -13.57
N VAL A 159 -4.93 4.64 -12.91
CA VAL A 159 -5.01 5.23 -11.56
C VAL A 159 -6.01 4.48 -10.69
N GLY A 160 -5.63 4.19 -9.44
CA GLY A 160 -6.48 3.44 -8.50
C GLY A 160 -6.56 1.93 -8.75
N PRO A 161 -5.44 1.17 -8.81
CA PRO A 161 -5.50 -0.29 -8.86
C PRO A 161 -6.30 -0.87 -7.68
N GLU A 162 -7.38 -1.59 -7.98
CA GLU A 162 -8.23 -2.24 -6.98
C GLU A 162 -8.32 -3.75 -7.26
N GLY A 163 -8.98 -4.11 -8.36
CA GLY A 163 -9.15 -5.51 -8.74
C GLY A 163 -7.89 -6.07 -9.36
N VAL A 164 -7.25 -7.05 -8.73
CA VAL A 164 -6.08 -7.76 -9.29
C VAL A 164 -6.41 -9.22 -9.53
N PHE A 165 -6.20 -9.71 -10.75
CA PHE A 165 -6.51 -11.10 -11.12
C PHE A 165 -5.39 -11.74 -11.94
N PHE A 166 -4.92 -12.90 -11.50
CA PHE A 166 -3.89 -13.66 -12.19
C PHE A 166 -4.51 -14.74 -13.08
N VAL A 167 -4.07 -14.80 -14.34
CA VAL A 167 -4.41 -15.86 -15.30
C VAL A 167 -3.19 -16.73 -15.53
N SER A 168 -3.32 -18.04 -15.27
CA SER A 168 -2.25 -18.99 -15.51
C SER A 168 -1.89 -19.07 -17.01
N ALA A 169 -0.66 -19.51 -17.33
CA ALA A 169 -0.27 -19.75 -18.72
C ALA A 169 -1.15 -20.79 -19.43
N GLY A 170 -1.75 -21.73 -18.68
CA GLY A 170 -2.63 -22.77 -19.23
C GLY A 170 -3.98 -22.22 -19.68
N ASP A 171 -4.50 -21.23 -18.93
CA ASP A 171 -5.80 -20.60 -19.17
C ASP A 171 -5.70 -19.36 -20.06
N SER A 172 -4.48 -18.85 -20.27
CA SER A 172 -4.21 -17.66 -21.05
C SER A 172 -4.23 -17.93 -22.57
N PRO A 173 -4.84 -17.04 -23.38
CA PRO A 173 -4.85 -17.16 -24.84
C PRO A 173 -3.44 -17.01 -25.46
N THR A 174 -2.50 -16.36 -24.76
CA THR A 174 -1.12 -16.18 -25.23
C THR A 174 -0.17 -17.29 -24.80
N ARG A 175 -0.67 -18.28 -24.02
CA ARG A 175 0.13 -19.34 -23.37
C ARG A 175 1.20 -18.79 -22.42
N ARG A 176 1.01 -17.57 -21.93
CA ARG A 176 1.87 -16.90 -20.96
C ARG A 176 1.03 -16.40 -19.81
N PRO A 177 1.54 -16.39 -18.56
CA PRO A 177 0.77 -15.88 -17.44
C PRO A 177 0.39 -14.41 -17.66
N LEU A 178 -0.83 -14.04 -17.31
CA LEU A 178 -1.32 -12.67 -17.40
C LEU A 178 -1.70 -12.14 -16.03
N LEU A 179 -1.58 -10.84 -15.85
CA LEU A 179 -2.17 -10.10 -14.73
C LEU A 179 -3.20 -9.12 -15.29
N ILE A 180 -4.42 -9.18 -14.81
CA ILE A 180 -5.49 -8.24 -15.15
C ILE A 180 -5.67 -7.32 -13.94
N VAL A 181 -5.64 -6.01 -14.18
CA VAL A 181 -5.74 -5.00 -13.14
C VAL A 181 -6.86 -4.04 -13.52
N GLY A 182 -7.86 -3.93 -12.65
CA GLY A 182 -8.90 -2.90 -12.73
C GLY A 182 -8.44 -1.66 -11.98
N ASN A 183 -8.52 -0.51 -12.65
CA ASN A 183 -8.15 0.78 -12.10
C ASN A 183 -9.43 1.60 -11.91
N GLU A 184 -9.90 1.72 -10.68
CA GLU A 184 -11.23 2.27 -10.39
C GLU A 184 -11.29 3.77 -10.73
N VAL A 185 -10.28 4.54 -10.33
CA VAL A 185 -10.27 6.00 -10.48
C VAL A 185 -10.19 6.40 -11.95
N SER A 186 -9.32 5.76 -12.74
CA SER A 186 -9.24 6.02 -14.19
C SER A 186 -10.32 5.29 -15.00
N GLY A 187 -11.06 4.35 -14.40
CA GLY A 187 -12.06 3.52 -15.09
C GLY A 187 -11.46 2.59 -16.15
N THR A 188 -10.18 2.26 -16.06
CA THR A 188 -9.46 1.44 -17.05
C THR A 188 -9.28 -0.01 -16.57
N THR A 189 -8.98 -0.91 -17.50
CA THR A 189 -8.54 -2.27 -17.19
C THR A 189 -7.28 -2.58 -18.00
N ALA A 190 -6.18 -2.81 -17.31
CA ALA A 190 -4.90 -3.16 -17.90
C ALA A 190 -4.68 -4.67 -17.87
N ILE A 191 -4.01 -5.20 -18.90
CA ILE A 191 -3.60 -6.61 -18.97
C ILE A 191 -2.09 -6.65 -19.22
N TYR A 192 -1.36 -7.24 -18.28
CA TYR A 192 0.09 -7.40 -18.35
C TYR A 192 0.44 -8.86 -18.63
N GLU A 193 1.41 -9.08 -19.51
CA GLU A 193 2.03 -10.40 -19.69
C GLU A 193 3.25 -10.52 -18.76
N ILE A 194 3.30 -11.57 -17.95
CA ILE A 194 4.40 -11.79 -17.01
C ILE A 194 5.47 -12.67 -17.68
N ARG A 195 6.74 -12.24 -17.59
CA ARG A 195 7.87 -12.82 -18.34
C ARG A 195 9.03 -13.29 -17.48
#